data_AF-A0A937PLB3-F1
#
_entry.id   AF-A0A937PLB3-F1
#
_cell.length_a   1.000
_cell.length_b   1.000
_cell.length_c   1.000
_cell.angle_alpha   90.00
_cell.angle_beta   90.00
_cell.angle_gamma   90.00
#
_symmetry.space_group_name_H-M   'P 1'
#
loop_
_entity.id
_entity.type
_entity.pdbx_description
1 polymer ?
#
loop_
_entity_poly.entity_id
_entity_poly.type
_entity_poly.pdbx_seq_one_letter_code
_entity_poly.pdbx_strand_id
1 'polypeptide(L)'
;MARKRDAISPAKAGADLVALENSRWPEIFQRLPLVRRPVALVLLSLLTVVLLVVSFAPFDCWYLAYVALVPWTLALVGESSRHRPVVWAWLAGVIFWAVCLYWLAWITMVGYVAGVFYLSLYWLVAALILRAAIRRNMPIWLIFPTVWVALEYLRAYLIGFPWFYLAHTQYQQTQLIQIADVTGQYGVSFLVAMVNGAVVDLLILPVFARKRLRAKL
;
A
#
# COMPACT_ATOMS: atom_id res chain seq x y z
N MET A 1 -38.13 28.97 28.05
CA MET A 1 -37.88 27.51 28.10
C MET A 1 -36.44 27.22 27.71
N ALA A 2 -35.55 27.02 28.68
CA ALA A 2 -34.14 26.72 28.44
C ALA A 2 -33.97 25.23 28.08
N ARG A 3 -33.58 24.95 26.83
CA ARG A 3 -33.30 23.59 26.34
C ARG A 3 -32.03 23.09 27.01
N LYS A 4 -32.16 22.16 27.96
CA LYS A 4 -31.05 21.47 28.63
C LYS A 4 -30.13 20.90 27.54
N ARG A 5 -28.92 21.44 27.42
CA ARG A 5 -27.89 20.87 26.52
C ARG A 5 -27.40 19.61 27.21
N ASP A 6 -27.86 18.46 26.76
CA ASP A 6 -27.37 17.18 27.24
C ASP A 6 -25.86 17.13 27.03
N ALA A 7 -25.10 17.22 28.12
CA ALA A 7 -23.66 17.10 28.11
C ALA A 7 -23.32 15.68 27.61
N ILE A 8 -22.74 15.60 26.42
CA ILE A 8 -22.32 14.33 25.83
C ILE A 8 -21.24 13.76 26.73
N SER A 9 -21.57 12.70 27.48
CA SER A 9 -20.62 12.01 28.34
C SER A 9 -19.46 11.47 27.49
N PRO A 10 -18.19 11.76 27.83
CA PRO A 10 -17.03 11.32 27.04
C PRO A 10 -16.95 9.80 26.91
N ALA A 11 -17.46 9.04 27.88
CA ALA A 11 -17.56 7.59 27.82
C ALA A 11 -18.56 7.11 26.75
N LYS A 12 -19.68 7.84 26.57
CA LYS A 12 -20.70 7.55 25.57
C LYS A 12 -20.23 7.93 24.16
N ALA A 13 -19.53 9.06 24.04
CA ALA A 13 -18.88 9.46 22.80
C ALA A 13 -17.82 8.43 22.36
N GLY A 14 -17.00 7.92 23.28
CA GLY A 14 -16.03 6.86 22.97
C GLY A 14 -16.70 5.57 22.47
N ALA A 15 -17.76 5.12 23.13
CA ALA A 15 -18.52 3.94 22.72
C ALA A 15 -19.21 4.12 21.35
N ASP A 16 -19.77 5.29 21.08
CA ASP A 16 -20.42 5.61 19.80
C ASP A 16 -19.39 5.70 18.67
N LEU A 17 -18.19 6.23 18.92
CA LEU A 17 -17.09 6.25 17.95
C LEU A 17 -16.59 4.84 17.63
N VAL A 18 -16.45 3.98 18.63
CA VAL A 18 -16.08 2.57 18.43
C VAL A 18 -17.18 1.80 17.68
N ALA A 19 -18.45 2.09 17.95
CA ALA A 19 -19.58 1.51 17.22
C ALA A 19 -19.61 1.94 15.74
N LEU A 20 -19.36 3.22 15.47
CA LEU A 20 -19.24 3.76 14.11
C LEU A 20 -18.02 3.21 13.36
N GLU A 21 -16.91 3.01 14.07
CA GLU A 21 -15.70 2.41 13.51
C GLU A 21 -15.93 0.94 13.14
N ASN A 22 -16.61 0.18 14.00
CA ASN A 22 -16.97 -1.22 13.74
C ASN A 22 -18.03 -1.38 12.63
N SER A 23 -18.92 -0.40 12.43
CA SER A 23 -19.93 -0.45 11.35
C SER A 23 -19.38 -0.07 9.98
N ARG A 24 -18.23 0.63 9.92
CA ARG A 24 -17.67 1.19 8.67
C ARG A 24 -17.07 0.13 7.75
N TRP A 25 -16.41 -0.87 8.32
CA TRP A 25 -15.79 -1.96 7.58
C TRP A 25 -16.79 -2.78 6.74
N PRO A 26 -17.94 -3.26 7.30
CA PRO A 26 -18.96 -3.95 6.53
C PRO A 26 -19.39 -3.20 5.25
N GLU A 27 -19.52 -1.87 5.30
CA GLU A 27 -19.93 -1.05 4.16
C GLU A 27 -18.86 -0.95 3.06
N ILE A 28 -17.58 -0.74 3.42
CA ILE A 28 -16.48 -0.73 2.43
C ILE A 28 -16.42 -2.09 1.71
N PHE A 29 -16.55 -3.18 2.46
CA PHE A 29 -16.59 -4.53 1.91
C PHE A 29 -17.83 -4.83 1.06
N GLN A 30 -18.92 -4.08 1.22
CA GLN A 30 -20.10 -4.17 0.35
C GLN A 30 -19.89 -3.39 -0.96
N ARG A 31 -19.11 -2.30 -0.93
CA ARG A 31 -18.84 -1.46 -2.12
C ARG A 31 -17.82 -2.07 -3.08
N LEU A 32 -16.94 -2.95 -2.60
CA LEU A 32 -15.92 -3.62 -3.40
C LEU A 32 -16.13 -5.15 -3.41
N PRO A 33 -17.26 -5.65 -3.97
CA PRO A 33 -17.61 -7.07 -3.91
C PRO A 33 -16.60 -7.98 -4.61
N LEU A 34 -15.87 -7.44 -5.60
CA LEU A 34 -14.85 -8.17 -6.34
C LEU A 34 -13.69 -8.61 -5.43
N VAL A 35 -13.27 -7.79 -4.46
CA VAL A 35 -12.08 -8.01 -3.62
C VAL A 35 -12.32 -9.08 -2.54
N ARG A 36 -13.53 -9.64 -2.44
CA ARG A 36 -13.84 -10.75 -1.52
C ARG A 36 -13.50 -12.12 -2.09
N ARG A 37 -13.37 -12.25 -3.41
CA ARG A 37 -13.13 -13.55 -4.05
C ARG A 37 -11.64 -13.88 -4.01
N PRO A 38 -11.23 -15.13 -3.69
CA PRO A 38 -9.82 -15.50 -3.67
C PRO A 38 -9.15 -15.26 -5.02
N VAL A 39 -9.87 -15.49 -6.12
CA VAL A 39 -9.39 -15.20 -7.49
C VAL A 39 -9.06 -13.72 -7.67
N ALA A 40 -9.86 -12.81 -7.11
CA ALA A 40 -9.58 -11.38 -7.23
C ALA A 40 -8.33 -10.97 -6.45
N LEU A 41 -8.07 -11.57 -5.27
CA LEU A 41 -6.83 -11.31 -4.52
C LEU A 41 -5.61 -11.69 -5.36
N VAL A 42 -5.66 -12.84 -6.01
CA VAL A 42 -4.60 -13.32 -6.92
C VAL A 42 -4.43 -12.35 -8.09
N LEU A 43 -5.52 -12.01 -8.78
CA LEU A 43 -5.47 -11.11 -9.95
C LEU A 43 -4.94 -9.72 -9.60
N LEU A 44 -5.36 -9.14 -8.47
CA LEU A 44 -4.87 -7.84 -8.00
C LEU A 44 -3.39 -7.89 -7.62
N SER A 45 -2.96 -8.97 -6.96
CA SER A 45 -1.56 -9.18 -6.60
C SER A 45 -0.68 -9.33 -7.83
N LEU A 46 -1.11 -10.14 -8.82
CA LEU A 46 -0.41 -10.30 -10.10
C LEU A 46 -0.40 -9.01 -10.93
N LEU A 47 -1.50 -8.27 -10.95
CA LEU A 47 -1.58 -6.99 -11.65
C LEU A 47 -0.53 -6.00 -11.11
N THR A 48 -0.34 -5.95 -9.80
CA THR A 48 0.71 -5.12 -9.19
C THR A 48 2.10 -5.51 -9.66
N VAL A 49 2.39 -6.82 -9.70
CA VAL A 49 3.68 -7.32 -10.19
C VAL A 49 3.92 -6.89 -11.63
N VAL A 50 2.93 -7.08 -12.51
CA VAL A 50 3.03 -6.68 -13.92
C VAL A 50 3.25 -5.17 -14.04
N LEU A 51 2.45 -4.36 -13.35
CA LEU A 51 2.58 -2.90 -13.41
C LEU A 51 3.95 -2.42 -12.91
N LEU A 52 4.48 -3.00 -11.83
CA LEU A 52 5.81 -2.64 -11.33
C LEU A 52 6.92 -3.10 -12.28
N VAL A 53 6.90 -4.34 -12.77
CA VAL A 53 7.93 -4.85 -13.69
C VAL A 53 8.01 -3.98 -14.95
N VAL A 54 6.87 -3.59 -15.51
CA VAL A 54 6.81 -2.71 -16.68
C VAL A 54 7.21 -1.25 -16.35
N SER A 55 7.17 -0.86 -15.08
CA SER A 55 7.66 0.47 -14.64
C SER A 55 9.18 0.55 -14.55
N PHE A 56 9.88 -0.58 -14.50
CA PHE A 56 11.34 -0.64 -14.47
C PHE A 56 11.90 -0.90 -15.87
N ALA A 57 13.22 -0.69 -16.02
CA ALA A 57 13.95 -1.10 -17.21
C ALA A 57 13.75 -2.60 -17.47
N PRO A 58 13.58 -3.03 -18.74
CA PRO A 58 13.80 -2.26 -19.96
C PRO A 58 12.56 -1.51 -20.52
N PHE A 59 11.41 -1.58 -19.86
CA PHE A 59 10.15 -1.05 -20.42
C PHE A 59 9.92 0.44 -20.08
N ASP A 60 10.46 0.91 -18.96
CA ASP A 60 10.53 2.32 -18.56
C ASP A 60 9.17 3.06 -18.57
N CYS A 61 8.05 2.35 -18.32
CA CYS A 61 6.73 2.97 -18.20
C CYS A 61 6.56 3.63 -16.82
N TRP A 62 7.38 4.63 -16.54
CA TRP A 62 7.51 5.33 -15.26
C TRP A 62 6.19 5.80 -14.65
N TYR A 63 5.21 6.16 -15.49
CA TYR A 63 3.90 6.66 -15.06
C TYR A 63 3.05 5.56 -14.39
N LEU A 64 3.28 4.28 -14.72
CA LEU A 64 2.57 3.17 -14.09
C LEU A 64 2.98 3.01 -12.62
N ALA A 65 4.19 3.41 -12.23
CA ALA A 65 4.69 3.30 -10.86
C ALA A 65 3.79 4.03 -9.85
N TYR A 66 3.13 5.11 -10.26
CA TYR A 66 2.20 5.90 -9.45
C TYR A 66 0.90 5.17 -9.06
N VAL A 67 0.56 4.09 -9.78
CA VAL A 67 -0.63 3.28 -9.54
C VAL A 67 -0.33 1.79 -9.38
N ALA A 68 0.92 1.38 -9.55
CA ALA A 68 1.31 -0.03 -9.60
C ALA A 68 1.04 -0.76 -8.28
N LEU A 69 1.16 -0.10 -7.13
CA LEU A 69 0.94 -0.68 -5.81
C LEU A 69 -0.51 -0.58 -5.32
N VAL A 70 -1.38 0.11 -6.06
CA VAL A 70 -2.80 0.26 -5.72
C VAL A 70 -3.52 -1.10 -5.67
N PRO A 71 -3.43 -1.98 -6.69
CA PRO A 71 -4.15 -3.26 -6.67
C PRO A 71 -3.75 -4.16 -5.49
N TRP A 72 -2.45 -4.23 -5.19
CA TRP A 72 -1.91 -4.98 -4.05
C TRP A 72 -2.42 -4.45 -2.72
N THR A 73 -2.49 -3.13 -2.56
CA THR A 73 -3.04 -2.51 -1.35
C THR A 73 -4.54 -2.76 -1.22
N LEU A 74 -5.28 -2.72 -2.33
CA LEU A 74 -6.71 -3.08 -2.34
C LEU A 74 -6.91 -4.56 -1.98
N ALA A 75 -6.02 -5.46 -2.40
CA ALA A 75 -6.08 -6.86 -2.00
C ALA A 75 -5.94 -7.02 -0.46
N LEU A 76 -5.16 -6.17 0.21
CA LEU A 76 -5.04 -6.15 1.68
C LEU A 76 -6.32 -5.69 2.39
N VAL A 77 -7.12 -4.86 1.73
CA VAL A 77 -8.45 -4.46 2.21
C VAL A 77 -9.36 -5.67 2.21
N GLY A 78 -9.36 -6.45 1.12
CA GLY A 78 -10.27 -7.57 0.88
C GLY A 78 -10.17 -8.73 1.87
N GLU A 79 -11.29 -9.42 2.05
CA GLU A 79 -11.46 -10.63 2.87
C GLU A 79 -11.38 -10.45 4.40
N SER A 80 -12.34 -11.07 5.11
CA SER A 80 -12.40 -11.06 6.58
C SER A 80 -11.23 -11.86 7.21
N SER A 81 -10.70 -12.85 6.48
CA SER A 81 -9.65 -13.74 6.97
C SER A 81 -8.38 -12.99 7.36
N ARG A 82 -7.84 -13.23 8.57
CA ARG A 82 -6.65 -12.55 9.07
C ARG A 82 -5.38 -12.85 8.27
N HIS A 83 -5.25 -13.99 7.60
CA HIS A 83 -3.96 -14.42 7.04
C HIS A 83 -3.89 -14.36 5.51
N ARG A 84 -4.97 -14.71 4.80
CA ARG A 84 -4.94 -14.89 3.34
C ARG A 84 -4.49 -13.66 2.54
N PRO A 85 -5.01 -12.44 2.78
CA PRO A 85 -4.58 -11.26 2.01
C PRO A 85 -3.09 -10.96 2.18
N VAL A 86 -2.56 -11.18 3.38
CA VAL A 86 -1.15 -10.95 3.70
C VAL A 86 -0.25 -11.98 2.99
N VAL A 87 -0.67 -13.24 2.92
CA VAL A 87 0.08 -14.29 2.20
C VAL A 87 0.13 -13.98 0.71
N TRP A 88 -0.99 -13.60 0.09
CA TRP A 88 -1.00 -13.22 -1.33
C TRP A 88 -0.18 -11.96 -1.61
N ALA A 89 -0.24 -10.99 -0.70
CA ALA A 89 0.58 -9.79 -0.77
C ALA A 89 2.09 -10.10 -0.67
N TRP A 90 2.48 -11.05 0.18
CA TRP A 90 3.86 -11.53 0.27
C TRP A 90 4.27 -12.31 -0.99
N LEU A 91 3.40 -13.19 -1.50
CA LEU A 91 3.65 -13.93 -2.75
C LEU A 91 3.83 -13.00 -3.95
N ALA A 92 3.08 -11.89 -4.04
CA ALA A 92 3.36 -10.84 -5.03
C ALA A 92 4.81 -10.32 -4.93
N GLY A 93 5.30 -10.06 -3.71
CA GLY A 93 6.69 -9.69 -3.48
C GLY A 93 7.68 -10.77 -3.92
N VAL A 94 7.39 -12.06 -3.64
CA VAL A 94 8.20 -13.19 -4.11
C VAL A 94 8.28 -13.21 -5.64
N ILE A 95 7.14 -13.08 -6.33
CA ILE A 95 7.10 -13.10 -7.80
C ILE A 95 7.83 -11.89 -8.37
N PHE A 96 7.59 -10.69 -7.83
CA PHE A 96 8.29 -9.47 -8.24
C PHE A 96 9.81 -9.63 -8.14
N TRP A 97 10.31 -10.09 -7.00
CA TRP A 97 11.75 -10.29 -6.79
C TRP A 97 12.32 -11.43 -7.63
N ALA A 98 11.57 -12.52 -7.84
CA ALA A 98 11.98 -13.60 -8.74
C ALA A 98 12.15 -13.10 -10.17
N VAL A 99 11.22 -12.28 -10.66
CA VAL A 99 11.30 -11.66 -11.99
C VAL A 99 12.46 -10.68 -12.05
N CYS A 100 12.60 -9.75 -11.09
CA CYS A 100 13.65 -8.72 -11.12
C CYS A 100 15.06 -9.29 -10.95
N LEU A 101 15.23 -10.40 -10.22
CA LEU A 101 16.52 -11.03 -9.94
C LEU A 101 16.80 -12.26 -10.78
N TYR A 102 16.01 -12.55 -11.81
CA TYR A 102 16.17 -13.76 -12.63
C TYR A 102 17.61 -13.91 -13.16
N TRP A 103 18.27 -12.80 -13.47
CA TRP A 103 19.64 -12.77 -13.97
C TRP A 103 20.66 -13.35 -12.97
N LEU A 104 20.38 -13.24 -11.67
CA LEU A 104 21.23 -13.76 -10.61
C LEU A 104 21.21 -15.30 -10.54
N ALA A 105 20.15 -15.95 -11.04
CA ALA A 105 20.04 -17.40 -11.08
C ALA A 105 21.15 -18.04 -11.93
N TRP A 106 21.63 -17.34 -12.96
CA TRP A 106 22.75 -17.79 -13.81
C TRP A 106 24.12 -17.68 -13.12
N ILE A 107 24.22 -16.86 -12.07
CA ILE A 107 25.46 -16.65 -11.31
C ILE A 107 25.49 -17.55 -10.08
N THR A 108 24.39 -17.55 -9.31
CA THR A 108 24.26 -18.35 -8.10
C THR A 108 22.79 -18.67 -7.82
N MET A 109 22.40 -19.93 -8.01
CA MET A 109 21.03 -20.36 -7.71
C MET A 109 20.69 -20.20 -6.23
N VAL A 110 21.64 -20.50 -5.33
CA VAL A 110 21.44 -20.38 -3.88
C VAL A 110 21.27 -18.92 -3.47
N GLY A 111 22.13 -18.02 -4.00
CA GLY A 111 22.03 -16.59 -3.72
C GLY A 111 20.75 -15.97 -4.31
N TYR A 112 20.33 -16.41 -5.49
CA TYR A 112 19.06 -16.01 -6.09
C TYR A 112 17.86 -16.39 -5.22
N VAL A 113 17.74 -17.67 -4.85
CA VAL A 113 16.63 -18.14 -4.00
C VAL A 113 16.63 -17.41 -2.65
N ALA A 114 17.79 -17.34 -1.99
CA ALA A 114 17.91 -16.64 -0.70
C ALA A 114 17.56 -15.15 -0.82
N GLY A 115 18.01 -14.47 -1.88
CA GLY A 115 17.72 -13.07 -2.17
C GLY A 115 16.23 -12.83 -2.39
N VAL A 116 15.57 -13.64 -3.22
CA VAL A 116 14.12 -13.53 -3.45
C VAL A 116 13.34 -13.65 -2.14
N PHE A 117 13.64 -14.67 -1.35
CA PHE A 117 12.96 -14.86 -0.05
C PHE A 117 13.25 -13.71 0.91
N TYR A 118 14.52 -13.33 1.09
CA TYR A 118 14.91 -12.22 1.95
C TYR A 118 14.20 -10.91 1.57
N LEU A 119 14.22 -10.56 0.29
CA LEU A 119 13.66 -9.30 -0.20
C LEU A 119 12.13 -9.30 -0.18
N SER A 120 11.50 -10.46 -0.35
CA SER A 120 10.06 -10.60 -0.19
C SER A 120 9.58 -10.35 1.25
N LEU A 121 10.44 -10.51 2.27
CA LEU A 121 10.06 -10.23 3.67
C LEU A 121 9.71 -8.75 3.89
N TYR A 122 10.33 -7.83 3.15
CA TYR A 122 9.98 -6.41 3.19
C TYR A 122 8.53 -6.18 2.72
N TRP A 123 8.08 -6.90 1.70
CA TRP A 123 6.69 -6.86 1.24
C TRP A 123 5.73 -7.42 2.29
N LEU A 124 6.12 -8.49 3.00
CA LEU A 124 5.34 -9.04 4.11
C LEU A 124 5.18 -8.03 5.25
N VAL A 125 6.28 -7.38 5.65
CA VAL A 125 6.26 -6.35 6.71
C VAL A 125 5.40 -5.16 6.28
N ALA A 126 5.56 -4.67 5.05
CA ALA A 126 4.71 -3.62 4.49
C ALA A 126 3.23 -4.00 4.53
N ALA A 127 2.89 -5.21 4.07
CA ALA A 127 1.52 -5.72 4.06
C ALA A 127 0.90 -5.76 5.47
N LEU A 128 1.65 -6.23 6.47
CA LEU A 128 1.19 -6.31 7.85
C LEU A 128 0.90 -4.91 8.43
N ILE A 129 1.83 -3.96 8.25
CA ILE A 129 1.68 -2.60 8.78
C ILE A 129 0.55 -1.87 8.06
N LEU A 130 0.51 -1.91 6.73
CA LEU A 130 -0.52 -1.23 5.95
C LEU A 130 -1.89 -1.81 6.24
N ARG A 131 -2.01 -3.11 6.39
CA ARG A 131 -3.29 -3.72 6.78
C ARG A 131 -3.74 -3.32 8.18
N ALA A 132 -2.81 -3.19 9.13
CA ALA A 132 -3.13 -2.67 10.45
C ALA A 132 -3.58 -1.20 10.39
N ALA A 133 -2.92 -0.38 9.56
CA ALA A 133 -3.26 1.03 9.34
C ALA A 133 -4.64 1.18 8.68
N ILE A 134 -4.91 0.40 7.62
CA ILE A 134 -6.22 0.30 6.98
C ILE A 134 -7.26 0.01 8.04
N ARG A 135 -7.14 -1.08 8.81
CA ARG A 135 -8.13 -1.46 9.83
C ARG A 135 -8.38 -0.44 10.93
N ARG A 136 -7.42 0.45 11.19
CA ARG A 136 -7.54 1.59 12.13
C ARG A 136 -8.00 2.88 11.46
N ASN A 137 -8.49 2.81 10.22
CA ASN A 137 -8.95 3.95 9.43
C ASN A 137 -7.91 5.08 9.29
N MET A 138 -6.62 4.72 9.26
CA MET A 138 -5.54 5.69 9.10
C MET A 138 -5.42 6.13 7.63
N PRO A 139 -4.95 7.38 7.37
CA PRO A 139 -4.75 7.87 6.01
C PRO A 139 -3.64 7.09 5.29
N ILE A 140 -4.01 6.28 4.30
CA ILE A 140 -3.06 5.43 3.58
C ILE A 140 -2.12 6.28 2.71
N TRP A 141 -2.56 7.44 2.22
CA TRP A 141 -1.72 8.38 1.49
C TRP A 141 -0.47 8.80 2.26
N LEU A 142 -0.51 8.81 3.60
CA LEU A 142 0.65 9.14 4.44
C LEU A 142 1.37 7.90 4.98
N ILE A 143 0.61 6.87 5.40
CA ILE A 143 1.21 5.66 5.97
C ILE A 143 1.94 4.83 4.91
N PHE A 144 1.38 4.73 3.71
CA PHE A 144 1.97 3.98 2.60
C PHE A 144 3.39 4.44 2.27
N PRO A 145 3.64 5.71 1.89
CA PRO A 145 4.98 6.16 1.55
C PRO A 145 5.96 6.07 2.72
N THR A 146 5.50 6.35 3.95
CA THR A 146 6.35 6.26 5.14
C THR A 146 6.86 4.84 5.36
N VAL A 147 5.97 3.85 5.31
CA VAL A 147 6.33 2.44 5.49
C VAL A 147 7.21 1.95 4.33
N TRP A 148 6.83 2.27 3.10
CA TRP A 148 7.56 1.80 1.92
C TRP A 148 8.99 2.33 1.90
N VAL A 149 9.18 3.62 2.08
CA VAL A 149 10.50 4.26 2.07
C VAL A 149 11.36 3.83 3.26
N ALA A 150 10.77 3.66 4.45
CA ALA A 150 11.50 3.13 5.60
C ALA A 150 12.04 1.72 5.33
N LEU A 151 11.28 0.88 4.62
CA LEU A 151 11.71 -0.46 4.23
C LEU A 151 12.75 -0.43 3.10
N GLU A 152 12.63 0.48 2.12
CA GLU A 152 13.66 0.71 1.11
C GLU A 152 14.99 1.14 1.74
N TYR A 153 14.94 2.05 2.72
CA TYR A 153 16.10 2.50 3.49
C TYR A 153 16.71 1.37 4.32
N LEU A 154 15.89 0.64 5.09
CA LEU A 154 16.34 -0.48 5.91
C LEU A 154 17.04 -1.55 5.06
N ARG A 155 16.47 -1.86 3.90
CA ARG A 155 17.05 -2.79 2.93
C ARG A 155 18.40 -2.34 2.38
N ALA A 156 18.56 -1.03 2.17
CA ALA A 156 19.84 -0.44 1.77
C ALA A 156 20.90 -0.65 2.86
N TYR A 157 20.51 -0.50 4.12
CA TYR A 157 21.46 -0.46 5.24
C TYR A 157 21.84 -1.85 5.78
N LEU A 158 20.91 -2.81 5.85
CA LEU A 158 21.16 -4.11 6.49
C LEU A 158 22.12 -5.02 5.71
N ILE A 159 21.78 -5.33 4.46
CA ILE A 159 22.58 -6.24 3.61
C ILE A 159 23.17 -5.49 2.41
N GLY A 160 22.87 -4.20 2.24
CA GLY A 160 23.40 -3.45 1.11
C GLY A 160 22.72 -3.81 -0.21
N PHE A 161 21.38 -3.94 -0.24
CA PHE A 161 20.64 -4.24 -1.49
C PHE A 161 19.77 -3.07 -1.99
N PRO A 162 20.37 -1.96 -2.47
CA PRO A 162 19.65 -0.75 -2.85
C PRO A 162 19.12 -0.78 -4.30
N TRP A 163 18.53 -1.90 -4.75
CA TRP A 163 18.03 -2.04 -6.12
C TRP A 163 16.51 -1.92 -6.23
N PHE A 164 15.99 -1.56 -7.40
CA PHE A 164 14.54 -1.48 -7.67
C PHE A 164 13.76 -0.62 -6.66
N TYR A 165 14.25 0.58 -6.36
CA TYR A 165 13.46 1.57 -5.64
C TYR A 165 12.41 2.20 -6.55
N LEU A 166 11.30 2.65 -5.97
CA LEU A 166 10.31 3.41 -6.73
C LEU A 166 10.94 4.64 -7.39
N ALA A 167 11.91 5.28 -6.74
CA ALA A 167 12.71 6.35 -7.32
C ALA A 167 13.38 5.98 -8.65
N HIS A 168 13.86 4.75 -8.81
CA HIS A 168 14.54 4.32 -10.05
C HIS A 168 13.59 4.27 -11.24
N THR A 169 12.28 4.06 -11.02
CA THR A 169 11.30 4.16 -12.12
C THR A 169 11.23 5.57 -12.70
N GLN A 170 11.68 6.59 -11.96
CA GLN A 170 11.57 8.00 -12.35
C GLN A 170 12.86 8.57 -12.94
N TYR A 171 13.87 7.74 -13.25
CA TYR A 171 15.21 8.23 -13.65
C TYR A 171 15.20 9.14 -14.88
N GLN A 172 14.24 8.97 -15.81
CA GLN A 172 14.08 9.82 -16.99
C GLN A 172 13.36 11.14 -16.70
N GLN A 173 12.71 11.27 -15.55
CA GLN A 173 11.93 12.45 -15.17
C GLN A 173 12.83 13.47 -14.46
N THR A 174 13.72 14.08 -15.23
CA THR A 174 14.79 14.97 -14.73
C THR A 174 14.27 16.13 -13.88
N GLN A 175 13.10 16.68 -14.21
CA GLN A 175 12.44 17.74 -13.44
C GLN A 175 11.97 17.27 -12.06
N LEU A 176 11.46 16.04 -11.97
CA LEU A 176 10.98 15.47 -10.71
C LEU A 176 12.14 15.07 -9.80
N ILE A 177 13.16 14.41 -10.36
CA ILE A 177 14.26 13.84 -9.57
C ILE A 177 15.16 14.90 -8.92
N GLN A 178 15.04 16.19 -9.27
CA GLN A 178 15.78 17.28 -8.61
C GLN A 178 15.56 17.31 -7.10
N ILE A 179 14.41 16.84 -6.61
CA ILE A 179 14.16 16.74 -5.17
C ILE A 179 15.18 15.82 -4.46
N ALA A 180 15.80 14.90 -5.19
CA ALA A 180 16.82 14.00 -4.68
C ALA A 180 18.08 14.73 -4.19
N ASP A 181 18.35 15.96 -4.64
CA ASP A 181 19.47 16.77 -4.14
C ASP A 181 19.32 17.11 -2.64
N VAL A 182 18.08 17.16 -2.15
CA VAL A 182 17.76 17.48 -0.75
C VAL A 182 17.40 16.21 0.03
N THR A 183 16.59 15.34 -0.55
CA THR A 183 16.02 14.18 0.17
C THR A 183 16.73 12.86 -0.13
N GLY A 184 17.67 12.86 -1.07
CA GLY A 184 18.09 11.64 -1.76
C GLY A 184 16.94 11.00 -2.56
N GLN A 185 17.22 9.84 -3.14
CA GLN A 185 16.23 9.03 -3.87
C GLN A 185 14.97 8.70 -3.05
N TYR A 186 15.08 8.67 -1.71
CA TYR A 186 13.98 8.35 -0.81
C TYR A 186 12.81 9.34 -0.91
N GLY A 187 13.05 10.62 -1.18
CA GLY A 187 11.95 11.58 -1.39
C GLY A 187 11.20 11.36 -2.70
N VAL A 188 11.91 10.91 -3.76
CA VAL A 188 11.26 10.50 -5.02
C VAL A 188 10.41 9.25 -4.80
N SER A 189 10.95 8.23 -4.12
CA SER A 189 10.17 7.05 -3.73
C SER A 189 8.97 7.43 -2.87
N PHE A 190 9.14 8.35 -1.92
CA PHE A 190 8.06 8.84 -1.06
C PHE A 190 6.94 9.44 -1.87
N LEU A 191 7.25 10.32 -2.83
CA LEU A 191 6.25 10.96 -3.67
C LEU A 191 5.47 9.93 -4.50
N VAL A 192 6.15 9.00 -5.18
CA VAL A 192 5.50 7.95 -5.97
C VAL A 192 4.60 7.06 -5.10
N ALA A 193 5.09 6.66 -3.94
CA ALA A 193 4.36 5.84 -2.98
C ALA A 193 3.17 6.59 -2.35
N MET A 194 3.29 7.90 -2.15
CA MET A 194 2.24 8.76 -1.61
C MET A 194 1.04 8.82 -2.57
N VAL A 195 1.30 8.92 -3.88
CA VAL A 195 0.24 8.90 -4.90
C VAL A 195 -0.48 7.56 -4.92
N ASN A 196 0.24 6.43 -4.81
CA ASN A 196 -0.39 5.11 -4.67
C ASN A 196 -1.33 5.08 -3.45
N GLY A 197 -0.87 5.54 -2.30
CA GLY A 197 -1.68 5.62 -1.09
C GLY A 197 -2.89 6.56 -1.23
N ALA A 198 -2.73 7.70 -1.91
CA ALA A 198 -3.82 8.64 -2.19
C ALA A 198 -4.88 8.05 -3.11
N VAL A 199 -4.49 7.29 -4.12
CA VAL A 199 -5.42 6.57 -5.00
C VAL A 199 -6.15 5.49 -4.21
N VAL A 200 -5.45 4.74 -3.34
CA VAL A 200 -6.10 3.76 -2.45
C VAL A 200 -7.14 4.44 -1.57
N ASP A 201 -6.78 5.55 -0.91
CA ASP A 201 -7.71 6.31 -0.08
C ASP A 201 -8.91 6.82 -0.89
N LEU A 202 -8.71 7.31 -2.11
CA LEU A 202 -9.80 7.73 -3.00
C LEU A 202 -10.77 6.58 -3.32
N LEU A 203 -10.25 5.36 -3.48
CA LEU A 203 -11.04 4.17 -3.83
C LEU A 203 -11.75 3.55 -2.62
N ILE A 204 -11.19 3.65 -1.41
CA ILE A 204 -11.76 3.06 -0.19
C ILE A 204 -12.59 4.06 0.62
N LEU A 205 -12.22 5.34 0.63
CA LEU A 205 -12.94 6.36 1.36
C LEU A 205 -14.11 6.87 0.52
N PRO A 206 -15.26 7.15 1.14
CA PRO A 206 -16.28 7.96 0.50
C PRO A 206 -15.82 9.42 0.57
N VAL A 207 -14.82 9.80 -0.23
CA VAL A 207 -14.30 11.17 -0.32
C VAL A 207 -15.42 12.19 -0.64
N PHE A 208 -16.56 11.71 -1.18
CA PHE A 208 -17.81 12.44 -1.37
C PHE A 208 -19.03 11.85 -0.64
N ALA A 209 -18.89 11.26 0.55
CA ALA A 209 -20.01 11.19 1.48
C ALA A 209 -20.30 12.61 2.01
N ARG A 210 -20.79 13.49 1.12
CA ARG A 210 -21.40 14.77 1.48
C ARG A 210 -22.35 14.52 2.64
N LYS A 211 -21.97 15.00 3.83
CA LYS A 211 -22.85 15.66 4.80
C LYS A 211 -24.32 15.22 4.79
N ARG A 212 -24.65 13.93 4.81
CA ARG A 212 -26.04 13.49 5.00
C ARG A 212 -26.50 13.64 6.47
N LEU A 213 -25.60 14.12 7.33
CA LEU A 213 -25.86 14.60 8.68
C LEU A 213 -26.49 16.00 8.78
N ARG A 214 -26.80 16.68 7.65
CA ARG A 214 -27.59 17.94 7.66
C ARG A 214 -29.08 17.78 7.34
N ALA A 215 -29.59 16.56 7.17
CA ALA A 215 -31.02 16.32 6.92
C ALA A 215 -31.81 15.85 8.16
N LYS A 216 -31.25 15.99 9.37
CA LYS A 216 -31.92 15.73 10.65
C LYS A 216 -31.81 16.91 11.65
N LEU A 217 -31.62 18.12 11.13
CA LEU A 217 -31.90 19.37 11.85
C LEU A 217 -33.14 19.99 11.22
#